data_AF-Q5DCU2-F1
#
_entry.id   AF-Q5DCU2-F1
#
_cell.length_a   1.000
_cell.length_b   1.000
_cell.length_c   1.000
_cell.angle_alpha   90.00
_cell.angle_beta   90.00
_cell.angle_gamma   90.00
#
_symmetry.space_group_name_H-M   'P 1'
#
loop_
_entity.id
_entity.type
_entity.pdbx_description
1 polymer ?
#
loop_
_entity_poly.entity_id
_entity_poly.type
_entity_poly.pdbx_seq_one_letter_code
_entity_poly.pdbx_strand_id
1 'polypeptide(L)'
;MVRDCDNRIQKKLQIYFKRCLGVLPNSMVSLDSSRIVVLFFATGGLALLDALDNLDKNELIEFIYSHQILSNDSQNKSGGFRGSSLIGCPSDPEKVKLNRSKYDGSHVTMVYSALASLLLLGDDLSRVDRRGTLVGLSAMQCLDEPGLFKAGDICAERDMRFVFSAVASCYILNGLDYINCENVASFIAKCLTYQGGFANLPDLEAHAGATYCAVASLSLINKLESVIPVGSKSRNLLIKWLLNLQNEGFHGRIGKPDDTCYTFWVCASLKASQSCNVYFYINLWLQSHGILLTTFHFIHQ
;
A
#
# COMPACT_ATOMS: atom_id res chain seq x y z
N MET A 1 20.23 11.25 2.30
CA MET A 1 20.31 11.04 0.84
C MET A 1 19.40 11.97 0.02
N VAL A 2 18.06 12.00 0.20
CA VAL A 2 17.23 13.03 -0.47
C VAL A 2 17.40 14.40 0.20
N ARG A 3 17.48 14.45 1.53
CA ARG A 3 17.70 15.68 2.32
C ARG A 3 19.05 16.36 2.07
N ASP A 4 20.06 15.62 1.63
CA ASP A 4 21.41 16.11 1.31
C ASP A 4 21.64 16.24 -0.21
N CYS A 5 20.60 16.04 -1.02
CA CYS A 5 20.72 16.23 -2.45
C CYS A 5 20.74 17.74 -2.77
N ASP A 6 21.37 18.11 -3.88
CA ASP A 6 21.45 19.50 -4.35
C ASP A 6 20.07 20.18 -4.21
N ASN A 7 20.03 21.32 -3.50
CA ASN A 7 18.83 22.13 -3.31
C ASN A 7 18.06 22.38 -4.62
N ARG A 8 18.74 22.41 -5.77
CA ARG A 8 18.11 22.51 -7.11
C ARG A 8 17.29 21.28 -7.47
N ILE A 9 17.76 20.07 -7.15
CA ILE A 9 17.06 18.81 -7.41
C ILE A 9 15.84 18.70 -6.49
N GLN A 10 15.98 19.01 -5.20
CA GLN A 10 14.85 19.01 -4.26
C GLN A 10 13.72 19.92 -4.75
N LYS A 11 14.04 21.15 -5.16
CA LYS A 11 13.05 22.09 -5.71
C LYS A 11 12.35 21.53 -6.96
N LYS A 12 13.09 20.90 -7.88
CA LYS A 12 12.51 20.27 -9.06
C LYS A 12 11.54 19.13 -8.70
N LEU A 13 11.91 18.30 -7.73
CA LEU A 13 11.06 17.21 -7.25
C LEU A 13 9.80 17.74 -6.56
N GLN A 14 9.91 18.77 -5.74
CA GLN A 14 8.74 19.41 -5.12
C GLN A 14 7.78 19.95 -6.18
N ILE A 15 8.28 20.63 -7.22
CA ILE A 15 7.46 21.11 -8.34
C ILE A 15 6.78 19.94 -9.07
N TYR A 16 7.54 18.87 -9.34
CA TYR A 16 7.02 17.68 -9.99
C TYR A 16 5.86 17.05 -9.20
N PHE A 17 6.06 16.78 -7.90
CA PHE A 17 5.00 16.20 -7.07
C PHE A 17 3.80 17.12 -6.90
N LYS A 18 4.01 18.43 -6.73
CA LYS A 18 2.91 19.41 -6.73
C LYS A 18 2.11 19.38 -8.02
N ARG A 19 2.77 19.20 -9.18
CA ARG A 19 2.09 19.04 -10.47
C ARG A 19 1.26 17.76 -10.51
N CYS A 20 1.75 16.66 -9.94
CA CYS A 20 1.02 15.39 -9.86
C CYS A 20 -0.22 15.45 -8.97
N LEU A 21 -0.29 16.38 -8.01
CA LEU A 21 -1.48 16.63 -7.18
C LEU A 21 -2.55 17.47 -7.89
N GLY A 22 -2.20 18.17 -8.97
CA GLY A 22 -3.11 19.01 -9.74
C GLY A 22 -3.54 18.36 -11.07
N VAL A 23 -3.48 19.14 -12.15
CA VAL A 23 -3.88 18.69 -13.48
C VAL A 23 -2.79 17.82 -14.12
N LEU A 24 -3.12 16.55 -14.33
CA LEU A 24 -2.30 15.61 -15.09
C LEU A 24 -2.47 15.81 -16.62
N PRO A 25 -1.40 15.62 -17.41
CA PRO A 25 -1.49 15.68 -18.87
C PRO A 25 -2.29 14.52 -19.45
N ASN A 26 -2.83 14.69 -20.67
CA ASN A 26 -3.59 13.66 -21.38
C ASN A 26 -2.79 12.34 -21.57
N SER A 27 -1.47 12.40 -21.68
CA SER A 27 -0.60 11.22 -21.74
C SER A 27 -0.69 10.31 -20.52
N MET A 28 -1.24 10.79 -19.39
CA MET A 28 -1.45 10.03 -18.16
C MET A 28 -2.90 9.55 -17.99
N VAL A 29 -3.72 9.56 -19.05
CA VAL A 29 -5.11 9.08 -19.00
C VAL A 29 -5.22 7.61 -18.55
N SER A 30 -4.18 6.80 -18.77
CA SER A 30 -4.12 5.42 -18.27
C SER A 30 -4.13 5.31 -16.75
N LEU A 31 -3.79 6.40 -16.03
CA LEU A 31 -3.80 6.47 -14.57
C LEU A 31 -5.13 6.98 -14.01
N ASP A 32 -6.15 7.23 -14.86
CA ASP A 32 -7.43 7.79 -14.41
C ASP A 32 -8.11 6.91 -13.35
N SER A 33 -8.05 5.60 -13.53
CA SER A 33 -8.59 4.62 -12.57
C SER A 33 -7.73 4.46 -11.30
N SER A 34 -6.64 5.20 -11.17
CA SER A 34 -5.67 5.09 -10.08
C SER A 34 -5.24 6.47 -9.54
N ARG A 35 -6.10 7.50 -9.64
CA ARG A 35 -5.76 8.86 -9.21
C ARG A 35 -5.37 8.94 -7.73
N ILE A 36 -6.03 8.15 -6.87
CA ILE A 36 -5.69 8.08 -5.45
C ILE A 36 -4.28 7.51 -5.23
N VAL A 37 -3.82 6.57 -6.05
CA VAL A 37 -2.43 6.06 -6.00
C VAL A 37 -1.43 7.13 -6.45
N VAL A 38 -1.75 7.90 -7.49
CA VAL A 38 -0.92 9.04 -7.92
C VAL A 38 -0.80 10.07 -6.80
N LEU A 39 -1.92 10.40 -6.15
CA LEU A 39 -1.95 11.29 -4.99
C LEU A 39 -1.06 10.74 -3.87
N PHE A 40 -1.22 9.46 -3.50
CA PHE A 40 -0.44 8.79 -2.46
C PHE A 40 1.08 8.89 -2.70
N PHE A 41 1.54 8.63 -3.93
CA PHE A 41 2.97 8.76 -4.23
C PHE A 41 3.44 10.22 -4.24
N ALA A 42 2.61 11.16 -4.69
CA ALA A 42 2.96 12.57 -4.72
C ALA A 42 3.02 13.18 -3.30
N THR A 43 2.05 12.89 -2.44
CA THR A 43 2.07 13.33 -1.03
C THR A 43 3.21 12.65 -0.28
N GLY A 44 3.45 11.36 -0.47
CA GLY A 44 4.58 10.63 0.12
C GLY A 44 5.93 11.22 -0.32
N GLY A 45 6.09 11.54 -1.61
CA GLY A 45 7.29 12.19 -2.14
C GLY A 45 7.53 13.57 -1.51
N LEU A 46 6.48 14.38 -1.33
CA LEU A 46 6.57 15.68 -0.67
C LEU A 46 6.85 15.55 0.84
N ALA A 47 6.33 14.50 1.50
CA ALA A 47 6.63 14.22 2.90
C ALA A 47 8.12 13.89 3.11
N LEU A 48 8.69 13.07 2.23
CA LEU A 48 10.12 12.74 2.26
C LEU A 48 11.03 13.96 2.01
N LEU A 49 10.48 14.98 1.34
CA LEU A 49 11.13 16.27 1.05
C LEU A 49 10.81 17.36 2.08
N ASP A 50 10.11 17.03 3.17
CA ASP A 50 9.67 17.98 4.20
C ASP A 50 8.89 19.18 3.64
N ALA A 51 8.04 18.91 2.64
CA ALA A 51 7.36 19.93 1.83
C ALA A 51 5.83 19.85 1.88
N LEU A 52 5.25 19.03 2.76
CA LEU A 52 3.80 18.89 2.91
C LEU A 52 3.13 20.16 3.45
N ASP A 53 3.81 20.93 4.31
CA ASP A 53 3.25 22.15 4.89
C ASP A 53 3.07 23.28 3.86
N ASN A 54 3.64 23.11 2.66
CA ASN A 54 3.48 24.03 1.54
C ASN A 54 2.28 23.70 0.64
N LEU A 55 1.34 22.89 1.11
CA LEU A 55 0.14 22.44 0.38
C LEU A 55 -1.13 22.88 1.09
N ASP A 56 -2.21 23.06 0.34
CA ASP A 56 -3.55 23.06 0.90
C ASP A 56 -3.96 21.61 1.22
N LYS A 57 -3.71 21.19 2.46
CA LYS A 57 -4.03 19.83 2.91
C LYS A 57 -5.54 19.56 2.89
N ASN A 58 -6.35 20.59 3.14
CA ASN A 58 -7.82 20.46 3.19
C ASN A 58 -8.38 20.13 1.80
N GLU A 59 -7.90 20.80 0.75
CA GLU A 59 -8.32 20.50 -0.63
C GLU A 59 -8.02 19.03 -1.00
N LEU A 60 -6.85 18.52 -0.61
CA LEU A 60 -6.46 17.13 -0.87
C LEU A 60 -7.30 16.13 -0.07
N ILE A 61 -7.60 16.45 1.20
CA ILE A 61 -8.48 15.63 2.05
C ILE A 61 -9.89 15.57 1.45
N GLU A 62 -10.46 16.70 1.03
CA GLU A 62 -11.77 16.72 0.36
C GLU A 62 -11.75 15.94 -0.96
N PHE A 63 -10.66 16.04 -1.73
CA PHE A 63 -10.50 15.25 -2.94
C PHE A 63 -10.52 13.74 -2.63
N ILE A 64 -9.79 13.28 -1.61
CA ILE A 64 -9.80 11.86 -1.21
C ILE A 64 -11.21 11.44 -0.78
N TYR A 65 -11.90 12.23 0.05
CA TYR A 65 -13.26 11.91 0.49
C TYR A 65 -14.29 11.91 -0.63
N SER A 66 -14.09 12.70 -1.69
CA SER A 66 -14.95 12.63 -2.88
C SER A 66 -14.88 11.28 -3.62
N HIS A 67 -13.86 10.47 -3.34
CA HIS A 67 -13.71 9.11 -3.87
C HIS A 67 -14.23 8.03 -2.91
N GLN A 68 -14.75 8.40 -1.75
CA GLN A 68 -15.34 7.44 -0.83
C GLN A 68 -16.70 6.94 -1.36
N ILE A 69 -16.90 5.62 -1.30
CA ILE A 69 -18.17 4.94 -1.54
C ILE A 69 -18.78 4.61 -0.17
N LEU A 70 -19.91 5.24 0.13
CA LEU A 70 -20.63 5.03 1.38
C LEU A 70 -21.54 3.79 1.29
N SER A 71 -21.62 3.00 2.37
CA SER A 71 -22.41 1.77 2.42
C SER A 71 -23.93 1.99 2.48
N ASN A 72 -24.38 3.20 2.81
CA ASN A 72 -25.79 3.61 2.82
C ASN A 72 -26.29 4.05 1.43
N ASP A 73 -25.39 4.30 0.48
CA ASP A 73 -25.73 4.85 -0.83
C ASP A 73 -26.05 3.79 -1.89
N SER A 74 -25.94 2.49 -1.59
CA SER A 74 -26.00 1.44 -2.61
C SER A 74 -26.93 0.28 -2.27
N GLN A 75 -27.54 -0.28 -3.34
CA GLN A 75 -28.14 -1.62 -3.35
C GLN A 75 -27.10 -2.72 -3.02
N ASN A 76 -25.80 -2.41 -3.12
CA ASN A 76 -24.68 -3.24 -2.67
C ASN A 76 -24.19 -2.81 -1.29
N LYS A 77 -23.88 -3.78 -0.42
CA LYS A 77 -23.55 -3.57 1.00
C LYS A 77 -22.09 -3.17 1.28
N SER A 78 -21.26 -2.98 0.25
CA SER A 78 -19.80 -2.80 0.36
C SER A 78 -19.38 -1.34 0.11
N GLY A 79 -18.70 -0.72 1.09
CA GLY A 79 -18.10 0.62 0.97
C GLY A 79 -16.62 0.57 0.60
N GLY A 80 -15.95 1.73 0.62
CA GLY A 80 -14.51 1.88 0.43
C GLY A 80 -14.16 3.07 -0.45
N PHE A 81 -13.16 2.93 -1.33
CA PHE A 81 -12.69 4.04 -2.17
C PHE A 81 -12.57 3.62 -3.64
N ARG A 82 -13.05 4.48 -4.54
CA ARG A 82 -12.89 4.34 -6.00
C ARG A 82 -11.64 5.06 -6.50
N GLY A 83 -11.14 4.66 -7.65
CA GLY A 83 -9.92 5.25 -8.22
C GLY A 83 -10.13 6.47 -9.12
N SER A 84 -11.36 6.71 -9.58
CA SER A 84 -11.73 7.83 -10.46
C SER A 84 -13.08 8.43 -10.05
N SER A 85 -13.19 9.77 -10.10
CA SER A 85 -14.44 10.49 -9.89
C SER A 85 -15.41 10.40 -11.09
N LEU A 86 -14.90 10.08 -12.29
CA LEU A 86 -15.73 9.97 -13.51
C LEU A 86 -16.70 8.79 -13.44
N ILE A 87 -16.32 7.72 -12.75
CA ILE A 87 -17.07 6.46 -12.71
C ILE A 87 -18.23 6.55 -11.68
N GLY A 88 -18.10 7.39 -10.65
CA GLY A 88 -18.98 7.35 -9.46
C GLY A 88 -19.79 8.60 -9.14
N CYS A 89 -19.79 9.62 -10.01
CA CYS A 89 -20.32 10.97 -9.76
C CYS A 89 -19.65 11.71 -8.57
N PRO A 90 -19.65 13.05 -8.56
CA PRO A 90 -19.11 13.82 -7.44
C PRO A 90 -19.95 13.62 -6.17
N SER A 91 -19.30 13.71 -5.02
CA SER A 91 -19.88 13.67 -3.67
C SER A 91 -20.75 14.90 -3.31
N ASP A 92 -21.46 15.46 -4.28
CA ASP A 92 -22.48 16.49 -4.03
C ASP A 92 -23.83 15.78 -3.84
N PRO A 93 -24.33 15.65 -2.60
CA PRO A 93 -25.56 14.91 -2.28
C PRO A 93 -26.79 15.40 -3.07
N GLU A 94 -26.81 16.65 -3.56
CA GLU A 94 -27.92 17.15 -4.39
C GLU A 94 -27.82 16.74 -5.87
N LYS A 95 -26.62 16.37 -6.35
CA LYS A 95 -26.37 15.90 -7.72
C LYS A 95 -26.35 14.37 -7.87
N VAL A 96 -26.57 13.63 -6.77
CA VAL A 96 -26.58 12.14 -6.67
C VAL A 96 -27.67 11.45 -7.52
N LYS A 97 -28.55 12.20 -8.19
CA LYS A 97 -29.60 11.64 -9.07
C LYS A 97 -29.10 11.11 -10.42
N LEU A 98 -27.80 11.12 -10.72
CA LEU A 98 -27.29 10.47 -11.94
C LEU A 98 -27.06 8.97 -11.68
N ASN A 99 -27.54 8.12 -12.60
CA ASN A 99 -27.35 6.68 -12.56
C ASN A 99 -25.86 6.32 -12.39
N ARG A 100 -25.48 5.78 -11.21
CA ARG A 100 -24.12 5.28 -10.97
C ARG A 100 -23.76 4.25 -12.04
N SER A 101 -22.54 4.35 -12.57
CA SER A 101 -22.04 3.36 -13.51
C SER A 101 -22.06 1.99 -12.86
N LYS A 102 -22.47 0.95 -13.58
CA LYS A 102 -22.34 -0.44 -13.11
C LYS A 102 -20.87 -0.84 -12.86
N TYR A 103 -19.92 -0.01 -13.30
CA TYR A 103 -18.49 -0.15 -13.11
C TYR A 103 -17.96 0.66 -11.90
N ASP A 104 -18.81 1.39 -11.18
CA ASP A 104 -18.42 2.07 -9.93
C ASP A 104 -18.26 1.05 -8.81
N GLY A 105 -17.04 0.91 -8.33
CA GLY A 105 -16.70 -0.10 -7.34
C GLY A 105 -15.47 0.29 -6.53
N SER A 106 -15.46 -0.19 -5.28
CA SER A 106 -14.30 -0.07 -4.40
C SER A 106 -13.15 -0.93 -4.92
N HIS A 107 -11.93 -0.48 -4.68
CA HIS A 107 -10.71 -1.20 -5.03
C HIS A 107 -9.73 -1.20 -3.85
N VAL A 108 -9.22 -2.37 -3.44
CA VAL A 108 -8.40 -2.50 -2.20
C VAL A 108 -7.19 -1.56 -2.18
N THR A 109 -6.50 -1.40 -3.32
CA THR A 109 -5.35 -0.49 -3.42
C THR A 109 -5.74 0.98 -3.28
N MET A 110 -6.94 1.35 -3.72
CA MET A 110 -7.45 2.71 -3.54
C MET A 110 -7.81 2.97 -2.09
N VAL A 111 -8.39 1.97 -1.41
CA VAL A 111 -8.66 2.04 0.04
C VAL A 111 -7.37 2.27 0.81
N TYR A 112 -6.36 1.43 0.61
CA TYR A 112 -5.07 1.60 1.29
C TYR A 112 -4.43 2.97 1.00
N SER A 113 -4.39 3.36 -0.27
CA SER A 113 -3.77 4.62 -0.69
C SER A 113 -4.51 5.84 -0.15
N ALA A 114 -5.85 5.79 -0.08
CA ALA A 114 -6.67 6.85 0.51
C ALA A 114 -6.40 6.98 2.01
N LEU A 115 -6.47 5.88 2.76
CA LEU A 115 -6.26 5.88 4.21
C LEU A 115 -4.84 6.34 4.58
N ALA A 116 -3.82 5.83 3.88
CA ALA A 116 -2.44 6.23 4.11
C ALA A 116 -2.21 7.71 3.77
N SER A 117 -2.84 8.22 2.70
CA SER A 117 -2.74 9.64 2.33
C SER A 117 -3.45 10.55 3.33
N LEU A 118 -4.65 10.17 3.81
CA LEU A 118 -5.39 10.91 4.83
C LEU A 118 -4.55 11.04 6.12
N LEU A 119 -4.02 9.93 6.63
CA LEU A 119 -3.14 9.94 7.80
C LEU A 119 -1.90 10.81 7.57
N LEU A 120 -1.27 10.70 6.40
CA LEU A 120 -0.10 11.50 6.04
C LEU A 120 -0.40 13.00 5.98
N LEU A 121 -1.62 13.37 5.59
CA LEU A 121 -2.11 14.75 5.55
C LEU A 121 -2.60 15.27 6.91
N GLY A 122 -2.64 14.42 7.95
CA GLY A 122 -3.03 14.78 9.31
C GLY A 122 -4.53 14.62 9.61
N ASP A 123 -5.27 13.91 8.76
CA ASP A 123 -6.67 13.56 8.99
C ASP A 123 -6.80 12.45 10.05
N ASP A 124 -7.89 12.48 10.83
CA ASP A 124 -8.15 11.55 11.94
C ASP A 124 -9.00 10.32 11.54
N LEU A 125 -9.36 10.22 10.26
CA LEU A 125 -10.21 9.20 9.66
C LEU A 125 -11.66 9.17 10.16
N SER A 126 -12.11 10.16 10.94
CA SER A 126 -13.46 10.19 11.54
C SER A 126 -14.60 10.20 10.51
N ARG A 127 -14.34 10.73 9.30
CA ARG A 127 -15.30 10.78 8.19
C ARG A 127 -15.27 9.53 7.30
N VAL A 128 -14.40 8.57 7.57
CA VAL A 128 -14.39 7.30 6.85
C VAL A 128 -15.61 6.48 7.28
N ASP A 129 -16.40 5.95 6.34
CA ASP A 129 -17.38 4.90 6.59
C ASP A 129 -16.62 3.61 6.92
N ARG A 130 -16.14 3.54 8.15
CA ARG A 130 -15.27 2.48 8.65
C ARG A 130 -15.94 1.12 8.49
N ARG A 131 -17.19 0.99 8.92
CA ARG A 131 -17.94 -0.28 8.85
C ARG A 131 -18.16 -0.68 7.39
N GLY A 132 -18.61 0.24 6.54
CA GLY A 132 -18.84 -0.03 5.12
C GLY A 132 -17.56 -0.48 4.41
N THR A 133 -16.45 0.21 4.68
CA THR A 133 -15.12 -0.11 4.12
C THR A 133 -14.64 -1.49 4.57
N LEU A 134 -14.73 -1.82 5.86
CA LEU A 134 -14.31 -3.12 6.39
C LEU A 134 -15.16 -4.28 5.84
N VAL A 135 -16.48 -4.09 5.72
CA VAL A 135 -17.38 -5.07 5.06
C VAL A 135 -17.01 -5.23 3.59
N GLY A 136 -16.68 -4.14 2.89
CA GLY A 136 -16.21 -4.17 1.50
C GLY A 136 -14.91 -4.96 1.34
N LEU A 137 -13.91 -4.71 2.19
CA LEU A 137 -12.65 -5.46 2.18
C LEU A 137 -12.87 -6.95 2.50
N SER A 138 -13.73 -7.25 3.47
CA SER A 138 -14.08 -8.64 3.83
C SER A 138 -14.73 -9.39 2.66
N ALA A 139 -15.59 -8.73 1.88
CA ALA A 139 -16.21 -9.29 0.67
C ALA A 139 -15.22 -9.50 -0.49
N MET A 140 -14.02 -8.92 -0.43
CA MET A 140 -12.97 -9.12 -1.43
C MET A 140 -12.10 -10.36 -1.18
N GLN A 141 -12.34 -11.09 -0.09
CA GLN A 141 -11.69 -12.39 0.14
C GLN A 141 -12.16 -13.41 -0.91
N CYS A 142 -11.23 -14.09 -1.56
CA CYS A 142 -11.52 -15.12 -2.55
C CYS A 142 -12.06 -16.39 -1.87
N LEU A 143 -13.16 -16.93 -2.39
CA LEU A 143 -13.76 -18.18 -1.89
C LEU A 143 -12.99 -19.42 -2.35
N ASP A 144 -12.41 -19.36 -3.55
CA ASP A 144 -11.70 -20.48 -4.18
C ASP A 144 -10.25 -20.62 -3.72
N GLU A 145 -9.62 -19.53 -3.25
CA GLU A 145 -8.30 -19.54 -2.61
C GLU A 145 -8.36 -18.75 -1.30
N PRO A 146 -8.67 -19.40 -0.16
CA PRO A 146 -8.80 -18.71 1.12
C PRO A 146 -7.53 -17.96 1.51
N GLY A 147 -7.68 -16.68 1.88
CA GLY A 147 -6.57 -15.79 2.26
C GLY A 147 -6.07 -14.91 1.12
N LEU A 148 -6.45 -15.20 -0.13
CA LEU A 148 -6.24 -14.32 -1.28
C LEU A 148 -7.36 -13.28 -1.35
N PHE A 149 -7.04 -12.11 -1.93
CA PHE A 149 -7.98 -11.03 -2.17
C PHE A 149 -8.05 -10.69 -3.66
N LYS A 150 -9.26 -10.43 -4.16
CA LYS A 150 -9.47 -9.77 -5.45
C LYS A 150 -9.26 -8.26 -5.31
N ALA A 151 -8.91 -7.60 -6.40
CA ALA A 151 -8.61 -6.17 -6.42
C ALA A 151 -9.85 -5.29 -6.15
N GLY A 152 -11.03 -5.73 -6.60
CA GLY A 152 -12.30 -5.06 -6.38
C GLY A 152 -13.47 -5.92 -6.83
N ASP A 153 -14.70 -5.44 -6.69
CA ASP A 153 -15.88 -6.27 -7.00
C ASP A 153 -16.01 -6.68 -8.46
N ILE A 154 -15.53 -5.82 -9.36
CA ILE A 154 -15.65 -5.95 -10.81
C ILE A 154 -14.30 -6.34 -11.44
N CYS A 155 -13.23 -6.30 -10.66
CA CYS A 155 -11.88 -6.64 -11.09
C CYS A 155 -11.51 -8.03 -10.57
N ALA A 156 -11.30 -8.97 -11.51
CA ALA A 156 -10.93 -10.35 -11.19
C ALA A 156 -9.44 -10.52 -10.83
N GLU A 157 -8.63 -9.48 -10.99
CA GLU A 157 -7.21 -9.51 -10.65
C GLU A 157 -7.04 -9.82 -9.16
N ARG A 158 -6.11 -10.71 -8.85
CA ARG A 158 -5.87 -11.22 -7.50
C ARG A 158 -4.41 -11.64 -7.34
N ASP A 159 -3.72 -11.08 -6.35
CA ASP A 159 -2.35 -11.42 -5.99
C ASP A 159 -1.95 -10.78 -4.64
N MET A 160 -0.69 -11.00 -4.26
CA MET A 160 -0.07 -10.52 -3.02
C MET A 160 -0.20 -9.01 -2.77
N ARG A 161 -0.32 -8.16 -3.81
CA ARG A 161 -0.49 -6.70 -3.65
C ARG A 161 -1.84 -6.38 -3.00
N PHE A 162 -2.87 -7.12 -3.40
CA PHE A 162 -4.23 -6.95 -2.89
C PHE A 162 -4.38 -7.52 -1.48
N VAL A 163 -3.66 -8.61 -1.18
CA VAL A 163 -3.52 -9.11 0.19
C VAL A 163 -2.95 -8.02 1.10
N PHE A 164 -1.81 -7.43 0.73
CA PHE A 164 -1.22 -6.34 1.52
C PHE A 164 -2.13 -5.13 1.65
N SER A 165 -2.73 -4.67 0.54
CA SER A 165 -3.62 -3.51 0.56
C SER A 165 -4.82 -3.73 1.49
N ALA A 166 -5.43 -4.92 1.46
CA ALA A 166 -6.55 -5.26 2.33
C ALA A 166 -6.12 -5.38 3.80
N VAL A 167 -5.06 -6.12 4.09
CA VAL A 167 -4.54 -6.31 5.46
C VAL A 167 -4.13 -4.98 6.08
N ALA A 168 -3.38 -4.14 5.36
CA ALA A 168 -2.95 -2.84 5.84
C ALA A 168 -4.13 -1.89 6.07
N SER A 169 -5.13 -1.90 5.19
CA SER A 169 -6.35 -1.10 5.37
C SER A 169 -7.14 -1.56 6.60
N CYS A 170 -7.32 -2.87 6.79
CA CYS A 170 -7.95 -3.42 7.98
C CYS A 170 -7.16 -3.08 9.24
N TYR A 171 -5.83 -3.13 9.21
CA TYR A 171 -4.98 -2.74 10.34
C TYR A 171 -5.15 -1.25 10.69
N ILE A 172 -5.07 -0.35 9.70
CA ILE A 172 -5.27 1.11 9.90
C ILE A 172 -6.63 1.40 10.54
N LEU A 173 -7.68 0.70 10.10
CA LEU A 173 -9.04 0.87 10.61
C LEU A 173 -9.32 0.06 11.88
N ASN A 174 -8.31 -0.59 12.48
CA ASN A 174 -8.46 -1.48 13.64
C ASN A 174 -9.57 -2.53 13.44
N GLY A 175 -9.55 -3.22 12.30
CA GLY A 175 -10.62 -4.11 11.82
C GLY A 175 -10.09 -5.44 11.26
N LEU A 176 -8.99 -5.96 11.79
CA LEU A 176 -8.43 -7.26 11.37
C LEU A 176 -9.39 -8.43 11.63
N ASP A 177 -10.36 -8.27 12.52
CA ASP A 177 -11.44 -9.22 12.81
C ASP A 177 -12.44 -9.40 11.64
N TYR A 178 -12.42 -8.52 10.64
CA TYR A 178 -13.24 -8.64 9.43
C TYR A 178 -12.65 -9.60 8.38
N ILE A 179 -11.40 -10.04 8.55
CA ILE A 179 -10.69 -10.92 7.62
C ILE A 179 -10.17 -12.16 8.33
N ASN A 180 -10.03 -13.28 7.61
CA ASN A 180 -9.47 -14.49 8.20
C ASN A 180 -7.93 -14.46 8.16
N CYS A 181 -7.32 -13.97 9.24
CA CYS A 181 -5.86 -13.84 9.36
C CYS A 181 -5.11 -15.17 9.25
N GLU A 182 -5.70 -16.29 9.69
CA GLU A 182 -5.07 -17.63 9.54
C GLU A 182 -5.02 -18.07 8.08
N ASN A 183 -6.10 -17.83 7.33
CA ASN A 183 -6.14 -18.10 5.90
C ASN A 183 -5.14 -17.20 5.16
N VAL A 184 -5.05 -15.92 5.52
CA VAL A 184 -4.04 -14.99 4.96
C VAL A 184 -2.63 -15.52 5.20
N ALA A 185 -2.30 -15.91 6.43
CA ALA A 185 -0.98 -16.46 6.75
C ALA A 185 -0.70 -17.76 5.96
N SER A 186 -1.72 -18.63 5.84
CA SER A 186 -1.62 -19.89 5.10
C SER A 186 -1.40 -19.65 3.60
N PHE A 187 -2.13 -18.72 2.99
CA PHE A 187 -1.95 -18.34 1.59
C PHE A 187 -0.55 -17.75 1.35
N ILE A 188 -0.10 -16.83 2.22
CA ILE A 188 1.24 -16.25 2.10
C ILE A 188 2.33 -17.33 2.23
N ALA A 189 2.15 -18.29 3.14
CA ALA A 189 3.09 -19.41 3.28
C ALA A 189 3.22 -20.24 1.99
N LYS A 190 2.12 -20.48 1.27
CA LYS A 190 2.14 -21.14 -0.06
C LYS A 190 2.91 -20.35 -1.12
N CYS A 191 3.00 -19.03 -0.97
CA CYS A 191 3.71 -18.16 -1.91
C CYS A 191 5.22 -18.07 -1.65
N LEU A 192 5.73 -18.69 -0.57
CA LEU A 192 7.16 -18.76 -0.31
C LEU A 192 7.83 -19.70 -1.32
N THR A 193 8.81 -19.18 -2.05
CA THR A 193 9.48 -19.92 -3.13
C THR A 193 10.74 -20.62 -2.65
N TYR A 194 11.25 -21.56 -3.47
CA TYR A 194 12.56 -22.19 -3.25
C TYR A 194 13.72 -21.18 -3.28
N GLN A 195 13.54 -20.02 -3.91
CA GLN A 195 14.56 -18.97 -4.00
C GLN A 195 14.73 -18.25 -2.65
N GLY A 196 13.72 -18.29 -1.78
CA GLY A 196 13.69 -17.64 -0.45
C GLY A 196 12.74 -16.45 -0.38
N GLY A 197 12.48 -15.76 -1.49
CA GLY A 197 11.47 -14.70 -1.58
C GLY A 197 10.04 -15.23 -1.76
N PHE A 198 9.06 -14.34 -1.70
CA PHE A 198 7.65 -14.65 -1.98
C PHE A 198 7.26 -14.24 -3.40
N ALA A 199 6.34 -15.00 -3.99
CA ALA A 199 5.74 -14.71 -5.27
C ALA A 199 4.35 -14.07 -5.15
N ASN A 200 3.81 -13.57 -6.26
CA ASN A 200 2.48 -12.95 -6.31
C ASN A 200 1.33 -13.95 -6.07
N LEU A 201 1.53 -15.19 -6.51
CA LEU A 201 0.64 -16.34 -6.32
C LEU A 201 1.52 -17.58 -6.09
N PRO A 202 0.97 -18.69 -5.56
CA PRO A 202 1.70 -19.95 -5.43
C PRO A 202 2.34 -20.41 -6.74
N ASP A 203 3.48 -21.09 -6.64
CA ASP A 203 4.25 -21.66 -7.76
C ASP A 203 4.81 -20.66 -8.78
N LEU A 204 4.70 -19.35 -8.54
CA LEU A 204 5.33 -18.31 -9.36
C LEU A 204 6.74 -17.94 -8.88
N GLU A 205 7.44 -17.16 -9.70
CA GLU A 205 8.78 -16.63 -9.40
C GLU A 205 8.76 -15.64 -8.23
N ALA A 206 9.78 -15.70 -7.36
CA ALA A 206 9.93 -14.73 -6.27
C ALA A 206 10.09 -13.31 -6.82
N HIS A 207 9.42 -12.35 -6.19
CA HIS A 207 9.45 -10.95 -6.61
C HIS A 207 9.59 -10.03 -5.41
N ALA A 208 10.48 -9.03 -5.46
CA ALA A 208 10.79 -8.18 -4.30
C ALA A 208 9.56 -7.41 -3.79
N GLY A 209 8.72 -6.91 -4.70
CA GLY A 209 7.45 -6.25 -4.33
C GLY A 209 6.45 -7.21 -3.67
N ALA A 210 6.35 -8.45 -4.15
CA ALA A 210 5.48 -9.47 -3.55
C ALA A 210 6.02 -9.90 -2.18
N THR A 211 7.34 -10.00 -2.06
CA THR A 211 8.05 -10.29 -0.82
C THR A 211 7.78 -9.24 0.24
N TYR A 212 7.85 -7.95 -0.10
CA TYR A 212 7.45 -6.90 0.82
C TYR A 212 6.00 -7.05 1.25
N CYS A 213 5.08 -7.22 0.29
CA CYS A 213 3.66 -7.37 0.57
C CYS A 213 3.39 -8.55 1.51
N ALA A 214 4.04 -9.70 1.30
CA ALA A 214 3.95 -10.88 2.15
C ALA A 214 4.48 -10.64 3.57
N VAL A 215 5.73 -10.18 3.69
CA VAL A 215 6.38 -9.96 4.99
C VAL A 215 5.66 -8.88 5.81
N ALA A 216 5.26 -7.78 5.17
CA ALA A 216 4.52 -6.71 5.82
C ALA A 216 3.13 -7.19 6.27
N SER A 217 2.39 -7.91 5.42
CA SER A 217 1.07 -8.46 5.79
C SER A 217 1.18 -9.41 6.99
N LEU A 218 2.14 -10.34 6.96
CA LEU A 218 2.40 -11.26 8.07
C LEU A 218 2.77 -10.53 9.36
N SER A 219 3.52 -9.43 9.26
CA SER A 219 3.87 -8.60 10.43
C SER A 219 2.63 -7.92 11.02
N LEU A 220 1.79 -7.32 10.17
CA LEU A 220 0.56 -6.61 10.59
C LEU A 220 -0.46 -7.53 11.27
N ILE A 221 -0.58 -8.79 10.83
CA ILE A 221 -1.47 -9.79 11.44
C ILE A 221 -0.81 -10.62 12.53
N ASN A 222 0.43 -10.29 12.93
CA ASN A 222 1.21 -11.01 13.94
C ASN A 222 1.39 -12.52 13.64
N LYS A 223 1.68 -12.86 12.38
CA LYS A 223 1.90 -14.24 11.89
C LYS A 223 3.26 -14.46 11.24
N LEU A 224 4.13 -13.44 11.26
CA LEU A 224 5.47 -13.52 10.68
C LEU A 224 6.29 -14.67 11.26
N GLU A 225 6.28 -14.81 12.59
CA GLU A 225 7.01 -15.87 13.29
C GLU A 225 6.38 -17.25 13.10
N SER A 226 5.09 -17.33 12.74
CA SER A 226 4.43 -18.59 12.42
C SER A 226 4.81 -19.11 11.04
N VAL A 227 5.03 -18.23 10.06
CA VAL A 227 5.30 -18.61 8.67
C VAL A 227 6.79 -18.67 8.34
N ILE A 228 7.57 -17.71 8.82
CA ILE A 228 9.02 -17.65 8.63
C ILE A 228 9.72 -17.38 9.97
N PRO A 229 9.78 -18.35 10.91
CA PRO A 229 10.32 -18.14 12.25
C PRO A 229 11.75 -17.57 12.27
N VAL A 230 12.11 -16.80 13.29
CA VAL A 230 13.49 -16.40 13.58
C VAL A 230 14.41 -17.63 13.61
N GLY A 231 15.55 -17.53 12.91
CA GLY A 231 16.55 -18.59 12.83
C GLY A 231 16.19 -19.77 11.91
N SER A 232 14.97 -19.82 11.36
CA SER A 232 14.57 -20.88 10.43
C SER A 232 15.36 -20.82 9.11
N LYS A 233 15.49 -21.99 8.46
CA LYS A 233 16.10 -22.08 7.13
C LYS A 233 15.39 -21.18 6.12
N SER A 234 14.06 -21.07 6.18
CA SER A 234 13.27 -20.20 5.31
C SER A 234 13.58 -18.72 5.51
N ARG A 235 13.66 -18.25 6.76
CA ARG A 235 14.04 -16.84 7.04
C ARG A 235 15.48 -16.54 6.60
N ASN A 236 16.42 -17.45 6.82
CA ASN A 236 17.80 -17.28 6.36
C ASN A 236 17.89 -17.23 4.83
N LEU A 237 17.11 -18.07 4.12
CA LEU A 237 17.00 -18.04 2.66
C LEU A 237 16.38 -16.73 2.17
N LEU A 238 15.31 -16.24 2.82
CA LEU A 238 14.70 -14.95 2.50
C LEU A 238 15.71 -13.80 2.59
N ILE A 239 16.44 -13.71 3.71
CA ILE A 239 17.45 -12.65 3.93
C ILE A 239 18.54 -12.76 2.86
N LYS A 240 19.07 -13.97 2.62
CA LYS A 240 20.09 -14.20 1.60
C LYS A 240 19.58 -13.80 0.19
N TRP A 241 18.35 -14.17 -0.14
CA TRP A 241 17.74 -13.82 -1.42
C TRP A 241 17.62 -12.31 -1.60
N LEU A 242 17.10 -11.59 -0.59
CA LEU A 242 16.98 -10.13 -0.60
C LEU A 242 18.35 -9.44 -0.76
N LEU A 243 19.39 -9.91 -0.06
CA LEU A 243 20.74 -9.37 -0.19
C LEU A 243 21.34 -9.62 -1.58
N ASN A 244 21.04 -10.78 -2.19
CA ASN A 244 21.49 -11.11 -3.54
C ASN A 244 20.78 -10.32 -4.65
N LEU A 245 19.74 -9.55 -4.33
CA LEU A 245 19.11 -8.62 -5.27
C LEU A 245 19.87 -7.30 -5.43
N GLN A 246 20.93 -7.10 -4.64
CA GLN A 246 21.76 -5.91 -4.73
C GLN A 246 22.82 -6.07 -5.82
N ASN A 247 22.89 -5.08 -6.70
CA ASN A 247 23.99 -4.87 -7.63
C ASN A 247 24.47 -3.41 -7.50
N GLU A 248 24.37 -2.58 -8.55
CA GLU A 248 24.59 -1.13 -8.42
C GLU A 248 23.41 -0.49 -7.68
N GLY A 249 22.20 -0.90 -8.02
CA GLY A 249 20.97 -0.66 -7.26
C GLY A 249 20.38 -1.97 -6.74
N PHE A 250 19.05 -2.08 -6.80
CA PHE A 250 18.35 -3.32 -6.54
C PHE A 250 17.51 -3.72 -7.74
N HIS A 251 17.44 -5.01 -8.04
CA HIS A 251 16.52 -5.57 -9.00
C HIS A 251 15.40 -6.36 -8.31
N GLY A 252 14.26 -6.49 -8.96
CA GLY A 252 13.10 -7.15 -8.37
C GLY A 252 13.18 -8.67 -8.33
N ARG A 253 14.02 -9.23 -9.21
CA ARG A 253 14.12 -10.66 -9.51
C ARG A 253 15.50 -10.99 -10.04
N ILE A 254 15.94 -12.22 -9.80
CA ILE A 254 17.25 -12.70 -10.23
C ILE A 254 17.38 -12.57 -11.76
N GLY A 255 18.48 -11.97 -12.22
CA GLY A 255 18.78 -11.81 -13.64
C GLY A 255 17.97 -10.72 -14.35
N LYS A 256 17.31 -9.82 -13.62
CA LYS A 256 16.65 -8.63 -14.16
C LYS A 256 17.46 -7.36 -13.89
N PRO A 257 17.29 -6.29 -14.69
CA PRO A 257 17.99 -5.03 -14.46
C PRO A 257 17.54 -4.37 -13.17
N ASP A 258 18.41 -3.54 -12.61
CA ASP A 258 18.13 -2.74 -11.43
C ASP A 258 17.05 -1.69 -11.72
N ASP A 259 16.20 -1.43 -10.74
CA ASP A 259 15.20 -0.36 -10.74
C ASP A 259 15.15 0.26 -9.35
N THR A 260 15.20 1.60 -9.32
CA THR A 260 15.17 2.42 -8.11
C THR A 260 14.06 2.05 -7.13
N CYS A 261 12.87 1.61 -7.60
CA CYS A 261 11.76 1.26 -6.72
C CYS A 261 12.07 0.07 -5.80
N TYR A 262 12.94 -0.86 -6.23
CA TYR A 262 13.33 -2.01 -5.42
C TYR A 262 14.21 -1.65 -4.23
N THR A 263 14.77 -0.44 -4.19
CA THR A 263 15.40 0.09 -2.97
C THR A 263 14.42 0.05 -1.80
N PHE A 264 13.15 0.45 -2.02
CA PHE A 264 12.13 0.36 -0.98
C PHE A 264 11.73 -1.09 -0.72
N TRP A 265 11.33 -1.82 -1.76
CA TRP A 265 10.78 -3.17 -1.61
C TRP A 265 11.75 -4.14 -0.93
N VAL A 266 13.05 -4.07 -1.26
CA VAL A 266 14.08 -4.94 -0.66
C VAL A 266 14.42 -4.50 0.75
N CYS A 267 14.77 -3.23 0.97
CA CYS A 267 15.20 -2.75 2.28
C CYS A 267 14.09 -2.83 3.33
N ALA A 268 12.84 -2.51 2.97
CA ALA A 268 11.72 -2.63 3.88
C ALA A 268 11.44 -4.10 4.25
N SER A 269 11.57 -5.03 3.29
CA SER A 269 11.47 -6.48 3.57
C SER A 269 12.58 -6.97 4.51
N LEU A 270 13.81 -6.51 4.32
CA LEU A 270 14.93 -6.83 5.22
C LEU A 270 14.65 -6.32 6.64
N LYS A 271 14.20 -5.07 6.77
CA LYS A 271 13.86 -4.48 8.07
C LYS A 271 12.74 -5.25 8.78
N ALA A 272 11.68 -5.59 8.06
CA ALA A 272 10.53 -6.29 8.61
C ALA A 272 10.86 -7.75 8.97
N SER A 273 11.66 -8.45 8.16
CA SER A 273 12.05 -9.85 8.39
C SER A 273 13.06 -10.08 9.53
N GLN A 274 13.71 -9.03 10.04
CA GLN A 274 14.76 -9.17 11.07
C GLN A 274 14.30 -8.84 12.50
N SER A 275 13.02 -8.49 12.71
CA SER A 275 12.58 -7.92 13.98
C SER A 275 12.16 -8.97 15.02
N CYS A 276 13.18 -9.57 15.64
CA CYS A 276 13.28 -9.77 17.09
C CYS A 276 14.78 -9.69 17.46
N ASN A 277 15.22 -8.51 17.94
CA ASN A 277 16.58 -8.18 18.42
C ASN A 277 17.76 -8.12 17.44
N VAL A 278 17.79 -7.11 16.53
CA VAL A 278 19.07 -6.48 16.11
C VAL A 278 18.88 -4.96 16.02
N TYR A 279 19.14 -4.27 17.13
CA TYR A 279 19.10 -2.81 17.27
C TYR A 279 20.36 -2.08 16.73
N PHE A 280 21.32 -2.78 16.12
CA PHE A 280 22.70 -2.26 16.07
C PHE A 280 23.28 -1.87 14.70
N TYR A 281 22.71 -2.24 13.56
CA TYR A 281 23.31 -1.88 12.25
C TYR A 281 22.47 -0.97 11.34
N ILE A 282 21.21 -0.73 11.69
CA ILE A 282 20.31 0.12 10.90
C ILE A 282 20.31 1.59 11.42
N ASN A 283 20.76 1.83 12.66
CA ASN A 283 20.76 3.17 13.26
C ASN A 283 21.80 4.12 12.67
N LEU A 284 22.94 3.63 12.18
CA LEU A 284 24.01 4.50 11.64
C LEU A 284 23.67 5.13 10.27
N TRP A 285 22.67 4.60 9.55
CA TRP A 285 22.20 5.20 8.29
C TRP A 285 20.84 5.90 8.43
N LEU A 286 19.97 5.43 9.33
CA LEU A 286 18.61 5.95 9.50
C LEU A 286 18.48 7.12 10.50
N GLN A 287 19.34 7.26 11.52
CA GLN A 287 19.27 8.41 12.44
C GLN A 287 19.79 9.72 11.83
N SER A 288 20.65 9.65 10.82
CA SER A 288 21.21 10.86 10.19
C SER A 288 20.37 11.44 9.06
N HIS A 289 19.35 10.74 8.53
CA HIS A 289 18.74 11.13 7.24
C HIS A 289 17.21 11.05 7.11
N GLY A 290 16.44 10.82 8.18
CA GLY A 290 14.99 11.13 8.20
C GLY A 290 14.15 10.54 7.05
N ILE A 291 14.42 9.30 6.66
CA ILE A 291 13.60 8.56 5.69
C ILE A 291 12.81 7.51 6.46
N LEU A 292 11.56 7.84 6.75
CA LEU A 292 10.51 6.91 7.17
C LEU A 292 9.27 7.27 6.34
N LEU A 293 9.00 6.47 5.30
CA LEU A 293 7.59 6.20 5.00
C LEU A 293 7.07 5.44 6.21
N THR A 294 6.35 6.19 7.04
CA THR A 294 5.80 5.82 8.33
C THR A 294 5.01 4.52 8.23
N THR A 295 5.65 3.42 8.59
CA THR A 295 5.00 2.30 9.24
C THR A 295 5.52 2.31 10.68
N PHE A 296 4.61 2.51 11.64
CA PHE A 296 4.81 2.38 13.10
C PHE A 296 5.43 3.55 13.90
N HIS A 297 4.90 4.77 13.79
CA HIS A 297 5.09 5.76 14.88
C HIS A 297 3.86 6.58 15.31
N PHE A 298 2.66 6.18 14.88
CA PHE A 298 1.41 6.65 15.49
C PHE A 298 0.63 5.40 15.94
N ILE A 299 -0.05 5.46 17.08
CA ILE A 299 -0.69 4.37 17.85
C ILE A 299 0.14 3.82 19.05
N HIS A 300 0.94 4.67 19.70
CA HIS A 300 1.15 4.54 21.15
C HIS A 300 1.29 5.94 21.78
N GLN A 301 0.13 6.56 22.02
CA GLN A 301 -0.16 7.31 23.25
C GLN A 301 -1.59 6.96 23.65
#